data_AF-A0A353Q5N3-F1
#
_entry.id   AF-A0A353Q5N3-F1
#
_cell.length_a   1.000
_cell.length_b   1.000
_cell.length_c   1.000
_cell.angle_alpha   90.00
_cell.angle_beta   90.00
_cell.angle_gamma   90.00
#
_symmetry.space_group_name_H-M   'P 1'
#
loop_
_entity.id
_entity.type
_entity.pdbx_description
1 polymer ?
#
loop_
_entity_poly.entity_id
_entity_poly.type
_entity_poly.pdbx_seq_one_letter_code
_entity_poly.pdbx_strand_id
1 'polypeptide(L)'
;MDFQEHINQLFIAQKKEWKQLRTGLEQLDNNKIKEFAWGDVSVTVQFNPSRIRSAAAKVDTESIEKRPCFLCAENRPKEQRGIPFLDKYVVLCNPYPILRNHLTIPLHSHVPQRIRKKIGDMLTLSELLPDYIVFYNGPKCGASAPDHFHLQAGLKEPVLIQGDNELRSCLTIETENKKESEDRFEDVYQYLHTRQPDEEEPMMNIIAYRERNRYILNIYPRRAHRPKQYDEEGNKSLLISPGALDMAGLIITVREEDFNKIQSQDIEDIYSQVSMPII
;
A
#
# COMPACT_ATOMS: atom_id res chain seq x y z
N MET A 1 -4.41 15.48 23.27
CA MET A 1 -3.88 15.90 21.95
C MET A 1 -4.38 14.88 20.94
N ASP A 2 -4.89 15.35 19.81
CA ASP A 2 -5.42 14.49 18.75
C ASP A 2 -4.33 13.51 18.26
N PHE A 3 -4.70 12.27 17.93
CA PHE A 3 -3.73 11.22 17.57
C PHE A 3 -2.95 11.61 16.31
N GLN A 4 -3.62 12.21 15.34
CA GLN A 4 -2.99 12.73 14.12
C GLN A 4 -1.96 13.83 14.41
N GLU A 5 -2.22 14.70 15.39
CA GLU A 5 -1.27 15.73 15.77
C GLU A 5 0.01 15.13 16.37
N HIS A 6 -0.09 14.05 17.15
CA HIS A 6 1.10 13.31 17.58
C HIS A 6 1.92 12.75 16.40
N ILE A 7 1.24 12.24 15.35
CA ILE A 7 1.91 11.79 14.13
C ILE A 7 2.63 12.95 13.44
N ASN A 8 1.99 14.12 13.34
CA ASN A 8 2.60 15.30 12.74
C ASN A 8 3.86 15.72 13.50
N GLN A 9 3.81 15.73 14.83
CA GLN A 9 4.97 16.03 15.66
C GLN A 9 6.08 14.98 15.53
N LEU A 10 5.73 13.70 15.39
CA LEU A 10 6.70 12.63 15.10
C LEU A 10 7.43 12.89 13.79
N PHE A 11 6.72 13.26 12.73
CA PHE A 11 7.34 13.61 11.43
C PHE A 11 8.26 14.81 11.53
N ILE A 12 7.82 15.89 12.20
CA ILE A 12 8.63 17.10 12.39
C ILE A 12 9.95 16.75 13.08
N ALA A 13 9.87 16.00 14.19
CA ALA A 13 11.04 15.66 14.97
C ALA A 13 11.95 14.65 14.23
N GLN A 14 11.40 13.58 13.65
CA GLN A 14 12.21 12.60 12.91
C GLN A 14 12.82 13.18 11.63
N LYS A 15 12.17 14.11 10.91
CA LYS A 15 12.78 14.80 9.77
C LYS A 15 14.02 15.61 10.17
N LYS A 16 14.03 16.17 11.39
CA LYS A 16 15.18 16.91 11.92
C LYS A 16 16.31 15.98 12.36
N GLU A 17 15.96 14.92 13.07
CA GLU A 17 16.92 14.07 13.80
C GLU A 17 17.43 12.88 12.99
N TRP A 18 16.62 12.35 12.07
CA TRP A 18 16.92 11.11 11.35
C TRP A 18 17.23 11.40 9.87
N LYS A 19 18.53 11.38 9.53
CA LYS A 19 19.04 11.72 8.20
C LYS A 19 18.39 10.89 7.07
N GLN A 20 18.18 9.60 7.30
CA GLN A 20 17.60 8.71 6.28
C GLN A 20 16.18 9.12 5.89
N LEU A 21 15.32 9.42 6.89
CA LEU A 21 13.98 9.91 6.63
C LEU A 21 14.02 11.27 5.90
N ARG A 22 14.87 12.19 6.36
CA ARG A 22 15.01 13.50 5.69
C ARG A 22 15.37 13.36 4.22
N THR A 23 16.38 12.55 3.90
CA THR A 23 16.79 12.30 2.51
C THR A 23 15.68 11.63 1.70
N GLY A 24 14.93 10.67 2.27
CA GLY A 24 13.79 10.06 1.59
C GLY A 24 12.67 11.06 1.27
N LEU A 25 12.40 12.01 2.18
CA LEU A 25 11.43 13.08 1.94
C LEU A 25 11.90 14.07 0.88
N GLU A 26 13.18 14.48 0.92
CA GLU A 26 13.78 15.35 -0.11
C GLU A 26 13.79 14.67 -1.49
N GLN A 27 13.97 13.36 -1.57
CA GLN A 27 13.85 12.61 -2.83
C GLN A 27 12.41 12.61 -3.32
N LEU A 28 11.44 12.34 -2.44
CA LEU A 28 10.02 12.39 -2.80
C LEU A 28 9.61 13.77 -3.34
N ASP A 29 10.12 14.86 -2.75
CA ASP A 29 9.91 16.24 -3.23
C ASP A 29 10.36 16.46 -4.68
N ASN A 30 11.35 15.70 -5.14
CA ASN A 30 11.98 15.86 -6.46
C ASN A 30 11.57 14.76 -7.46
N ASN A 31 10.62 13.88 -7.10
CA ASN A 31 10.19 12.80 -7.99
C ASN A 31 9.50 13.37 -9.24
N LYS A 32 9.80 12.77 -10.40
CA LYS A 32 9.12 13.08 -11.66
C LYS A 32 7.77 12.35 -11.68
N ILE A 33 6.77 12.98 -12.28
CA ILE A 33 5.44 12.38 -12.49
C ILE A 33 5.00 12.46 -13.95
N LYS A 34 4.18 11.51 -14.39
CA LYS A 34 3.40 11.54 -15.63
C LYS A 34 1.95 11.25 -15.29
N GLU A 35 1.04 11.91 -15.98
CA GLU A 35 -0.40 11.69 -15.80
C GLU A 35 -1.01 11.11 -17.08
N PHE A 36 -1.88 10.14 -16.90
CA PHE A 36 -2.67 9.49 -17.94
C PHE A 36 -4.13 9.56 -17.54
N ALA A 37 -5.02 9.73 -18.52
CA ALA A 37 -6.45 9.87 -18.26
C ALA A 37 -7.28 9.06 -19.27
N TRP A 38 -8.35 8.46 -18.77
CA TRP A 38 -9.38 7.72 -19.51
C TRP A 38 -10.74 8.26 -19.06
N GLY A 39 -11.22 9.31 -19.73
CA GLY A 39 -12.43 10.02 -19.27
C GLY A 39 -12.23 10.58 -17.86
N ASP A 40 -13.01 10.08 -16.90
CA ASP A 40 -12.99 10.50 -15.49
C ASP A 40 -11.93 9.75 -14.65
N VAL A 41 -11.28 8.72 -15.21
CA VAL A 41 -10.24 7.95 -14.52
C VAL A 41 -8.88 8.56 -14.79
N SER A 42 -8.08 8.74 -13.74
CA SER A 42 -6.69 9.19 -13.86
C SER A 42 -5.71 8.20 -13.24
N VAL A 43 -4.54 8.10 -13.85
CA VAL A 43 -3.41 7.33 -13.33
C VAL A 43 -2.17 8.21 -13.35
N THR A 44 -1.53 8.34 -12.19
CA THR A 44 -0.25 9.02 -12.04
C THR A 44 0.85 7.98 -11.98
N VAL A 45 1.84 8.11 -12.85
CA VAL A 45 3.10 7.36 -12.77
C VAL A 45 4.13 8.21 -12.05
N GLN A 46 4.64 7.75 -10.92
CA GLN A 46 5.71 8.39 -10.15
C GLN A 46 7.04 7.68 -10.40
N PHE A 47 8.10 8.43 -10.74
CA PHE A 47 9.46 7.92 -10.73
C PHE A 47 10.08 8.05 -9.33
N ASN A 48 10.34 6.93 -8.67
CA ASN A 48 10.88 6.88 -7.32
C ASN A 48 12.00 5.83 -7.20
N PRO A 49 13.26 6.18 -7.54
CA PRO A 49 14.38 5.24 -7.52
C PRO A 49 14.73 4.74 -6.11
N SER A 50 14.34 5.46 -5.05
CA SER A 50 14.55 5.02 -3.67
C SER A 50 13.84 3.69 -3.34
N ARG A 51 12.83 3.34 -4.14
CA ARG A 51 12.00 2.14 -3.97
C ARG A 51 12.56 0.90 -4.68
N ILE A 52 13.73 0.97 -5.32
CA ILE A 52 14.32 -0.17 -6.05
C ILE A 52 14.40 -1.45 -5.21
N ARG A 53 14.77 -1.35 -3.93
CA ARG A 53 14.84 -2.51 -3.02
C ARG A 53 13.48 -3.15 -2.75
N SER A 54 12.42 -2.33 -2.73
CA SER A 54 11.04 -2.82 -2.52
C SER A 54 10.47 -3.42 -3.80
N ALA A 55 10.70 -2.78 -4.95
CA ALA A 55 10.23 -3.26 -6.25
C ALA A 55 10.92 -4.57 -6.64
N ALA A 56 12.25 -4.65 -6.46
CA ALA A 56 13.07 -5.83 -6.74
C ALA A 56 13.11 -6.84 -5.58
N ALA A 57 12.30 -6.67 -4.53
CA ALA A 57 12.34 -7.55 -3.37
C ALA A 57 12.02 -8.98 -3.78
N LYS A 58 12.93 -9.88 -3.45
CA LYS A 58 12.69 -11.33 -3.45
C LYS A 58 11.84 -11.66 -2.24
N VAL A 59 10.67 -12.22 -2.51
CA VAL A 59 9.67 -12.59 -1.49
C VAL A 59 9.45 -14.10 -1.43
N ASP A 60 10.33 -14.87 -2.07
CA ASP A 60 10.41 -16.31 -1.86
C ASP A 60 10.87 -16.63 -0.44
N THR A 61 10.41 -17.77 0.08
CA THR A 61 10.66 -18.24 1.44
C THR A 61 12.15 -18.26 1.78
N GLU A 62 12.99 -18.75 0.87
CA GLU A 62 14.44 -18.86 1.07
C GLU A 62 15.09 -17.48 1.27
N SER A 63 14.72 -16.49 0.46
CA SER A 63 15.23 -15.12 0.58
C SER A 63 14.73 -14.42 1.86
N ILE A 64 13.49 -14.70 2.28
CA ILE A 64 12.90 -14.13 3.50
C ILE A 64 13.57 -14.70 4.75
N GLU A 65 13.78 -16.02 4.82
CA GLU A 65 14.41 -16.67 5.98
C GLU A 65 15.85 -16.20 6.21
N LYS A 66 16.54 -15.78 5.14
CA LYS A 66 17.94 -15.34 5.20
C LYS A 66 18.13 -13.87 5.58
N ARG A 67 17.08 -13.05 5.60
CA ARG A 67 17.19 -11.61 5.90
C ARG A 67 16.61 -11.29 7.29
N PRO A 68 17.26 -10.45 8.10
CA PRO A 68 16.63 -9.88 9.29
C PRO A 68 15.37 -9.10 8.89
N CYS A 69 14.23 -9.38 9.54
CA CYS A 69 13.00 -8.67 9.26
C CYS A 69 13.11 -7.21 9.71
N PHE A 70 13.07 -6.28 8.75
CA PHE A 70 13.25 -4.84 8.96
C PHE A 70 12.08 -4.16 9.70
N LEU A 71 11.00 -4.90 9.99
CA LEU A 71 9.87 -4.43 10.78
C LEU A 71 9.97 -4.84 12.26
N CYS A 72 10.77 -5.86 12.59
CA CYS A 72 11.04 -6.27 13.98
C CYS A 72 11.84 -5.19 14.71
N ALA A 73 11.46 -4.90 15.95
CA ALA A 73 11.97 -3.77 16.71
C ALA A 73 13.50 -3.73 16.81
N GLU A 74 14.14 -4.89 16.98
CA GLU A 74 15.58 -5.09 17.09
C GLU A 74 16.36 -4.81 15.80
N ASN A 75 15.72 -4.91 14.64
CA ASN A 75 16.34 -4.75 13.32
C ASN A 75 16.08 -3.37 12.70
N ARG A 76 15.26 -2.53 13.35
CA ARG A 76 14.96 -1.17 12.87
C ARG A 76 16.13 -0.22 13.11
N PRO A 77 16.23 0.87 12.33
CA PRO A 77 17.16 1.96 12.64
C PRO A 77 16.96 2.47 14.07
N LYS A 78 18.05 2.71 14.80
CA LYS A 78 17.99 3.10 16.23
C LYS A 78 17.33 4.46 16.42
N GLU A 79 17.44 5.33 15.42
CA GLU A 79 16.83 6.66 15.37
C GLU A 79 15.32 6.61 15.12
N GLN A 80 14.81 5.49 14.58
CA GLN A 80 13.41 5.37 14.21
C GLN A 80 12.54 5.26 15.46
N ARG A 81 11.87 6.36 15.80
CA ARG A 81 10.89 6.43 16.88
C ARG A 81 9.52 6.03 16.38
N GLY A 82 8.67 5.58 17.31
CA GLY A 82 7.29 5.20 16.99
C GLY A 82 6.31 5.54 18.09
N ILE A 83 5.04 5.61 17.69
CA ILE A 83 3.90 5.88 18.58
C ILE A 83 3.11 4.58 18.76
N PRO A 84 2.86 4.10 19.98
CA PRO A 84 2.04 2.92 20.23
C PRO A 84 0.62 3.08 19.65
N PHE A 85 0.07 2.01 19.10
CA PHE A 85 -1.30 1.96 18.61
C PHE A 85 -1.96 0.62 18.98
N LEU A 86 -3.10 0.68 19.66
CA LEU A 86 -3.86 -0.47 20.18
C LEU A 86 -3.02 -1.48 20.98
N ASP A 87 -1.95 -1.03 21.64
CA ASP A 87 -0.99 -1.83 22.42
C ASP A 87 -0.36 -3.03 21.69
N LYS A 88 -0.57 -3.14 20.38
CA LYS A 88 -0.09 -4.25 19.53
C LYS A 88 0.66 -3.77 18.30
N TYR A 89 0.50 -2.51 17.92
CA TYR A 89 1.21 -1.87 16.82
C TYR A 89 2.11 -0.75 17.27
N VAL A 90 3.00 -0.38 16.38
CA VAL A 90 3.78 0.86 16.48
C VAL A 90 3.68 1.61 15.16
N VAL A 91 3.28 2.88 15.22
CA VAL A 91 3.24 3.78 14.06
C VAL A 91 4.62 4.38 13.86
N LEU A 92 5.21 4.19 12.67
CA LEU A 92 6.57 4.60 12.32
C LEU A 92 6.57 5.47 11.07
N CYS A 93 7.46 6.47 11.00
CA CYS A 93 7.75 7.15 9.74
C CYS A 93 8.46 6.17 8.78
N ASN A 94 7.97 6.07 7.53
CA ASN A 94 8.59 5.23 6.52
C ASN A 94 9.78 5.98 5.87
N PRO A 95 11.03 5.45 5.96
CA PRO A 95 12.20 6.12 5.40
C PRO A 95 12.26 6.10 3.87
N TYR A 96 11.40 5.33 3.20
CA TYR A 96 11.31 5.24 1.74
C TYR A 96 9.90 5.61 1.27
N PRO A 97 9.49 6.89 1.45
CA PRO A 97 8.11 7.31 1.27
C PRO A 97 7.71 7.33 -0.20
N ILE A 98 6.45 6.94 -0.46
CA ILE A 98 5.74 7.14 -1.73
C ILE A 98 4.76 8.31 -1.63
N LEU A 99 4.23 8.55 -0.42
CA LEU A 99 3.21 9.54 -0.11
C LEU A 99 3.79 10.60 0.84
N ARG A 100 3.16 11.76 0.88
CA ARG A 100 3.39 12.72 1.96
C ARG A 100 3.03 12.09 3.30
N ASN A 101 3.87 12.34 4.31
CA ASN A 101 3.76 11.74 5.63
C ASN A 101 3.54 10.22 5.62
N HIS A 102 4.28 9.48 4.78
CA HIS A 102 4.13 8.04 4.66
C HIS A 102 4.54 7.30 5.95
N LEU A 103 3.65 6.47 6.48
CA LEU A 103 3.80 5.67 7.68
C LEU A 103 3.86 4.17 7.39
N THR A 104 4.57 3.44 8.25
CA THR A 104 4.52 1.99 8.34
C THR A 104 4.05 1.62 9.75
N ILE A 105 3.07 0.73 9.85
CA ILE A 105 2.40 0.37 11.11
C ILE A 105 2.48 -1.15 11.31
N PRO A 106 3.66 -1.70 11.66
CA PRO A 106 3.82 -3.13 11.92
C PRO A 106 3.22 -3.53 13.27
N LEU A 107 2.78 -4.79 13.36
CA LEU A 107 2.57 -5.43 14.67
C LEU A 107 3.89 -5.54 15.44
N HIS A 108 3.83 -5.54 16.76
CA HIS A 108 4.99 -5.87 17.59
C HIS A 108 5.42 -7.33 17.39
N SER A 109 4.46 -8.24 17.28
CA SER A 109 4.72 -9.65 17.00
C SER A 109 5.02 -9.87 15.52
N HIS A 110 6.05 -10.67 15.25
CA HIS A 110 6.37 -11.15 13.90
C HIS A 110 5.36 -12.24 13.51
N VAL A 111 4.30 -11.84 12.80
CA VAL A 111 3.24 -12.75 12.34
C VAL A 111 2.94 -12.51 10.86
N PRO A 112 2.48 -13.53 10.11
CA PRO A 112 2.22 -13.39 8.68
C PRO A 112 1.29 -12.23 8.30
N GLN A 113 1.53 -11.64 7.13
CA GLN A 113 0.72 -10.58 6.51
C GLN A 113 -0.66 -11.14 6.13
N ARG A 114 -1.59 -11.13 7.08
CA ARG A 114 -2.99 -11.56 6.92
C ARG A 114 -3.97 -10.60 7.61
N ILE A 115 -4.92 -10.04 6.88
CA ILE A 115 -5.81 -8.93 7.30
C ILE A 115 -7.14 -9.37 7.90
N ARG A 116 -7.67 -10.57 7.59
CA ARG A 116 -9.07 -10.97 7.92
C ARG A 116 -9.56 -10.53 9.31
N LYS A 117 -8.80 -10.86 10.37
CA LYS A 117 -9.16 -10.56 11.78
C LYS A 117 -8.66 -9.19 12.29
N LYS A 118 -8.13 -8.35 11.41
CA LYS A 118 -7.45 -7.08 11.74
C LYS A 118 -8.04 -5.88 10.96
N ILE A 119 -9.13 -6.08 10.21
CA ILE A 119 -9.78 -4.99 9.47
C ILE A 119 -10.31 -3.90 10.41
N GLY A 120 -10.84 -4.28 11.58
CA GLY A 120 -11.28 -3.32 12.60
C GLY A 120 -10.16 -2.43 13.12
N ASP A 121 -8.92 -2.93 13.15
CA ASP A 121 -7.73 -2.15 13.51
C ASP A 121 -7.41 -1.10 12.44
N MET A 122 -7.48 -1.50 11.18
CA MET A 122 -7.31 -0.61 10.02
C MET A 122 -8.37 0.49 9.98
N LEU A 123 -9.64 0.15 10.24
CA LEU A 123 -10.74 1.11 10.32
C LEU A 123 -10.55 2.09 11.49
N THR A 124 -10.15 1.58 12.66
CA THR A 124 -9.83 2.41 13.84
C THR A 124 -8.68 3.37 13.55
N LEU A 125 -7.64 2.93 12.82
CA LEU A 125 -6.55 3.80 12.42
C LEU A 125 -7.01 4.91 11.46
N SER A 126 -7.88 4.58 10.50
CA SER A 126 -8.44 5.56 9.56
C SER A 126 -9.30 6.62 10.25
N GLU A 127 -9.97 6.26 11.35
CA GLU A 127 -10.74 7.18 12.20
C GLU A 127 -9.85 8.16 12.94
N LEU A 128 -8.70 7.69 13.44
CA LEU A 128 -7.72 8.51 14.16
C LEU A 128 -6.82 9.35 13.24
N LEU A 129 -6.83 9.10 11.93
CA LEU A 129 -6.03 9.79 10.91
C LEU A 129 -6.93 10.33 9.79
N PRO A 130 -7.81 11.31 10.06
CA PRO A 130 -8.81 11.78 9.10
C PRO A 130 -8.22 12.37 7.82
N ASP A 131 -6.96 12.81 7.79
CA ASP A 131 -6.29 13.34 6.59
C ASP A 131 -5.57 12.27 5.78
N TYR A 132 -5.53 11.03 6.26
CA TYR A 132 -4.76 9.95 5.68
C TYR A 132 -5.66 8.93 4.97
N ILE A 133 -5.09 8.27 3.96
CA ILE A 133 -5.50 6.91 3.65
C ILE A 133 -4.68 5.94 4.51
N VAL A 134 -5.30 4.84 4.92
CA VAL A 134 -4.62 3.65 5.46
C VAL A 134 -4.73 2.58 4.39
N PHE A 135 -3.66 1.83 4.13
CA PHE A 135 -3.65 0.81 3.09
C PHE A 135 -2.95 -0.47 3.51
N TYR A 136 -3.38 -1.56 2.89
CA TYR A 136 -2.90 -2.91 3.11
C TYR A 136 -2.58 -3.57 1.77
N ASN A 137 -1.42 -4.23 1.71
CA ASN A 137 -1.03 -5.10 0.62
C ASN A 137 -1.11 -6.54 1.10
N GLY A 138 -1.91 -7.38 0.44
CA GLY A 138 -1.89 -8.82 0.66
C GLY A 138 -0.49 -9.43 0.42
N PRO A 139 -0.20 -10.60 0.97
CA PRO A 139 1.14 -11.21 0.95
C PRO A 139 1.67 -11.45 -0.48
N LYS A 140 0.77 -11.72 -1.43
CA LYS A 140 1.06 -11.85 -2.86
C LYS A 140 0.55 -10.65 -3.68
N CYS A 141 0.39 -9.48 -3.07
CA CYS A 141 -0.20 -8.30 -3.70
C CYS A 141 0.64 -7.03 -3.43
N GLY A 142 1.96 -7.13 -3.56
CA GLY A 142 2.88 -6.01 -3.38
C GLY A 142 3.34 -5.76 -1.94
N ALA A 143 3.18 -6.75 -1.04
CA ALA A 143 3.79 -6.70 0.29
C ALA A 143 5.30 -6.94 0.21
N SER A 144 6.11 -6.06 0.81
CA SER A 144 7.57 -6.20 0.86
C SER A 144 8.07 -7.07 2.02
N ALA A 145 7.20 -7.34 2.99
CA ALA A 145 7.41 -8.24 4.13
C ALA A 145 6.14 -9.09 4.34
N PRO A 146 5.92 -10.13 3.51
CA PRO A 146 4.73 -10.99 3.64
C PRO A 146 4.76 -11.83 4.93
N ASP A 147 5.92 -11.93 5.57
CA ASP A 147 6.16 -12.65 6.81
C ASP A 147 5.83 -11.83 8.07
N HIS A 148 5.70 -10.49 7.98
CA HIS A 148 5.40 -9.62 9.13
C HIS A 148 4.28 -8.63 8.82
N PHE A 149 3.17 -8.80 9.53
CA PHE A 149 1.98 -7.97 9.41
C PHE A 149 2.28 -6.49 9.60
N HIS A 150 1.90 -5.68 8.61
CA HIS A 150 1.92 -4.23 8.69
C HIS A 150 0.82 -3.61 7.85
N LEU A 151 0.30 -2.49 8.36
CA LEU A 151 -0.45 -1.51 7.58
C LEU A 151 0.52 -0.41 7.14
N GLN A 152 0.10 0.38 6.17
CA GLN A 152 0.77 1.62 5.78
C GLN A 152 -0.26 2.74 5.76
N ALA A 153 0.19 3.99 5.82
CA ALA A 153 -0.68 5.14 5.69
C ALA A 153 0.08 6.32 5.04
N GLY A 154 -0.63 7.28 4.49
CA GLY A 154 -0.09 8.53 3.99
C GLY A 154 -1.22 9.52 3.72
N LEU A 155 -0.88 10.79 3.50
CA LEU A 155 -1.92 11.80 3.24
C LEU A 155 -2.78 11.41 2.03
N LYS A 156 -4.07 11.72 2.12
CA LYS A 156 -5.03 11.55 1.02
C LYS A 156 -4.59 12.37 -0.18
N GLU A 157 -4.71 11.76 -1.36
CA GLU A 157 -4.61 12.45 -2.64
C GLU A 157 -5.78 12.01 -3.54
N PRO A 158 -6.27 12.88 -4.43
CA PRO A 158 -7.44 12.57 -5.28
C PRO A 158 -7.29 11.28 -6.08
N VAL A 159 -6.08 10.98 -6.57
CA VAL A 159 -5.81 9.75 -7.33
C VAL A 159 -6.04 8.49 -6.49
N LEU A 160 -5.89 8.56 -5.15
CA LEU A 160 -5.92 7.39 -4.27
C LEU A 160 -7.32 7.01 -3.76
N ILE A 161 -8.32 7.86 -4.01
CA ILE A 161 -9.71 7.66 -3.57
C ILE A 161 -10.62 7.21 -4.72
N GLN A 162 -10.03 6.83 -5.86
CA GLN A 162 -10.76 6.30 -7.01
C GLN A 162 -11.25 4.87 -6.74
N GLY A 163 -12.56 4.67 -6.89
CA GLY A 163 -13.24 3.38 -6.74
C GLY A 163 -13.18 2.54 -8.01
N ASP A 164 -14.27 1.80 -8.26
CA ASP A 164 -14.43 0.93 -9.43
C ASP A 164 -14.40 1.71 -10.74
N ASN A 165 -13.78 1.16 -11.77
CA ASN A 165 -13.69 1.78 -13.10
C ASN A 165 -13.35 0.77 -14.20
N GLU A 166 -13.34 1.23 -15.44
CA GLU A 166 -13.11 0.40 -16.64
C GLU A 166 -11.72 -0.22 -16.73
N LEU A 167 -10.72 0.30 -16.02
CA LEU A 167 -9.36 -0.26 -16.05
C LEU A 167 -9.18 -1.41 -15.07
N ARG A 168 -9.88 -1.38 -13.93
CA ARG A 168 -9.69 -2.32 -12.82
C ARG A 168 -10.89 -2.35 -11.88
N SER A 169 -11.16 -3.52 -11.33
CA SER A 169 -12.26 -3.69 -10.41
C SER A 169 -11.94 -3.25 -8.97
N CYS A 170 -12.92 -2.65 -8.31
CA CYS A 170 -12.89 -2.27 -6.89
C CYS A 170 -14.26 -2.47 -6.23
N LEU A 171 -14.29 -3.10 -5.06
CA LEU A 171 -15.47 -3.15 -4.20
C LEU A 171 -15.35 -2.04 -3.15
N THR A 172 -16.31 -1.12 -3.14
CA THR A 172 -16.35 -0.04 -2.17
C THR A 172 -17.44 -0.32 -1.13
N ILE A 173 -17.03 -0.35 0.14
CA ILE A 173 -17.95 -0.32 1.29
C ILE A 173 -17.95 1.10 1.85
N GLU A 174 -19.13 1.69 1.97
CA GLU A 174 -19.32 3.02 2.54
C GLU A 174 -20.40 2.97 3.63
N THR A 175 -20.04 3.31 4.87
CA THR A 175 -20.98 3.32 6.01
C THR A 175 -20.50 4.25 7.12
N GLU A 176 -21.41 4.77 7.93
CA GLU A 176 -21.09 5.51 9.16
C GLU A 176 -20.78 4.57 10.34
N ASN A 177 -21.10 3.27 10.20
CA ASN A 177 -20.97 2.28 11.27
C ASN A 177 -19.74 1.38 11.03
N LYS A 178 -18.76 1.45 11.95
CA LYS A 178 -17.55 0.62 11.87
C LYS A 178 -17.86 -0.87 11.83
N LYS A 179 -18.79 -1.34 12.67
CA LYS A 179 -19.13 -2.77 12.75
C LYS A 179 -19.77 -3.26 11.46
N GLU A 180 -20.64 -2.46 10.85
CA GLU A 180 -21.19 -2.78 9.53
C GLU A 180 -20.10 -2.87 8.45
N SER A 181 -19.09 -1.99 8.51
CA SER A 181 -17.93 -2.06 7.60
C SER A 181 -17.14 -3.35 7.76
N GLU A 182 -16.92 -3.80 9.01
CA GLU A 182 -16.27 -5.09 9.31
C GLU A 182 -17.08 -6.28 8.80
N ASP A 183 -18.40 -6.28 9.01
CA ASP A 183 -19.29 -7.36 8.59
C ASP A 183 -19.36 -7.47 7.06
N ARG A 184 -19.51 -6.32 6.36
CA ARG A 184 -19.49 -6.28 4.89
C ARG A 184 -18.12 -6.68 4.32
N PHE A 185 -17.03 -6.34 5.01
CA PHE A 185 -15.70 -6.79 4.62
C PHE A 185 -15.59 -8.32 4.73
N GLU A 186 -16.14 -8.94 5.77
CA GLU A 186 -16.13 -10.39 5.91
C GLU A 186 -16.93 -11.07 4.77
N ASP A 187 -18.07 -10.49 4.34
CA ASP A 187 -18.81 -10.99 3.18
C ASP A 187 -17.96 -10.96 1.90
N VAL A 188 -17.27 -9.83 1.64
CA VAL A 188 -16.34 -9.70 0.52
C VAL A 188 -15.19 -10.69 0.63
N TYR A 189 -14.63 -10.85 1.83
CA TYR A 189 -13.55 -11.80 2.08
C TYR A 189 -13.97 -13.24 1.76
N GLN A 190 -15.16 -13.66 2.20
CA GLN A 190 -15.70 -15.00 1.89
C GLN A 190 -15.95 -15.21 0.40
N TYR A 191 -16.49 -14.19 -0.27
CA TYR A 191 -16.68 -14.22 -1.72
C TYR A 191 -15.36 -14.43 -2.46
N LEU A 192 -14.32 -13.64 -2.12
CA LEU A 192 -13.00 -13.77 -2.75
C LEU A 192 -12.34 -15.11 -2.41
N HIS A 193 -12.48 -15.58 -1.18
CA HIS A 193 -11.94 -16.88 -0.76
C HIS A 193 -12.57 -18.04 -1.53
N THR A 194 -13.89 -18.01 -1.76
CA THR A 194 -14.58 -19.03 -2.56
C THR A 194 -14.06 -19.07 -4.00
N ARG A 195 -13.62 -17.93 -4.55
CA ARG A 195 -13.07 -17.84 -5.91
C ARG A 195 -11.57 -18.14 -5.96
N GLN A 196 -10.88 -18.14 -4.83
CA GLN A 196 -9.44 -18.39 -4.69
C GLN A 196 -9.18 -19.38 -3.54
N PRO A 197 -9.70 -20.61 -3.62
CA PRO A 197 -9.67 -21.56 -2.50
C PRO A 197 -8.26 -22.03 -2.15
N ASP A 198 -7.32 -21.96 -3.10
CA ASP A 198 -5.92 -22.37 -2.92
C ASP A 198 -5.05 -21.29 -2.26
N GLU A 199 -5.58 -20.07 -2.12
CA GLU A 199 -4.87 -18.97 -1.48
C GLU A 199 -5.11 -18.96 0.03
N GLU A 200 -4.03 -18.91 0.82
CA GLU A 200 -4.12 -18.83 2.29
C GLU A 200 -4.88 -17.58 2.76
N GLU A 201 -4.74 -16.49 2.00
CA GLU A 201 -5.54 -15.28 2.08
C GLU A 201 -5.92 -14.88 0.66
N PRO A 202 -7.20 -14.56 0.37
CA PRO A 202 -7.59 -14.15 -0.97
C PRO A 202 -6.79 -12.92 -1.41
N MET A 203 -6.32 -12.95 -2.65
CA MET A 203 -5.44 -11.89 -3.15
C MET A 203 -6.22 -10.57 -3.25
N MET A 204 -5.80 -9.57 -2.46
CA MET A 204 -6.43 -8.26 -2.43
C MET A 204 -5.48 -7.16 -2.00
N ASN A 205 -5.77 -5.93 -2.44
CA ASN A 205 -5.30 -4.70 -1.82
C ASN A 205 -6.47 -3.98 -1.18
N ILE A 206 -6.22 -3.24 -0.10
CA ILE A 206 -7.28 -2.52 0.62
C ILE A 206 -6.80 -1.10 0.90
N ILE A 207 -7.69 -0.13 0.73
CA ILE A 207 -7.53 1.26 1.16
C ILE A 207 -8.73 1.64 2.02
N ALA A 208 -8.47 2.14 3.23
CA ALA A 208 -9.46 2.66 4.16
C ALA A 208 -9.21 4.14 4.42
N TYR A 209 -10.26 4.96 4.41
CA TYR A 209 -10.18 6.36 4.79
C TYR A 209 -11.52 6.87 5.33
N ARG A 210 -11.49 8.06 5.92
CA ARG A 210 -12.68 8.76 6.41
C ARG A 210 -13.03 9.93 5.52
N GLU A 211 -14.32 10.08 5.25
CA GLU A 211 -14.89 11.25 4.58
C GLU A 211 -16.30 11.51 5.11
N ARG A 212 -16.61 12.76 5.47
CA ARG A 212 -17.94 13.19 5.96
C ARG A 212 -18.54 12.24 7.01
N ASN A 213 -17.75 11.83 7.99
CA ASN A 213 -18.13 10.90 9.06
C ASN A 213 -18.42 9.44 8.63
N ARG A 214 -18.09 9.07 7.39
CA ARG A 214 -18.20 7.71 6.86
C ARG A 214 -16.85 7.02 6.79
N TYR A 215 -16.84 5.72 7.06
CA TYR A 215 -15.77 4.80 6.70
C TYR A 215 -15.94 4.43 5.24
N ILE A 216 -14.89 4.61 4.45
CA ILE A 216 -14.81 4.16 3.07
C ILE A 216 -13.71 3.11 2.99
N LEU A 217 -14.06 1.93 2.50
CA LEU A 217 -13.16 0.80 2.31
C LEU A 217 -13.19 0.37 0.85
N ASN A 218 -12.12 0.69 0.13
CA ASN A 218 -11.88 0.26 -1.24
C ASN A 218 -11.07 -1.03 -1.20
N ILE A 219 -11.65 -2.12 -1.71
CA ILE A 219 -11.04 -3.43 -1.80
C ILE A 219 -10.79 -3.69 -3.28
N TYR A 220 -9.55 -3.90 -3.67
CA TYR A 220 -9.17 -4.23 -5.05
C TYR A 220 -8.87 -5.73 -5.12
N PRO A 221 -9.79 -6.56 -5.63
CA PRO A 221 -9.52 -7.97 -5.87
C PRO A 221 -8.37 -8.17 -6.86
N ARG A 222 -7.46 -9.07 -6.52
CA ARG A 222 -6.27 -9.36 -7.32
C ARG A 222 -6.33 -10.80 -7.82
N ARG A 223 -5.73 -11.05 -8.98
CA ARG A 223 -5.56 -12.40 -9.57
C ARG A 223 -4.12 -12.80 -9.84
N ALA A 224 -3.20 -11.83 -9.78
CA ALA A 224 -1.78 -12.05 -9.98
C ALA A 224 -0.96 -11.09 -9.12
N HIS A 225 0.20 -11.56 -8.66
CA HIS A 225 1.11 -10.77 -7.84
C HIS A 225 1.75 -9.64 -8.66
N ARG A 226 2.31 -10.00 -9.82
CA ARG A 226 3.02 -9.10 -10.72
C ARG A 226 2.50 -9.27 -12.15
N PRO A 227 2.52 -8.20 -12.96
CA PRO A 227 2.27 -8.31 -14.39
C PRO A 227 3.46 -9.00 -15.08
N LYS A 228 3.25 -9.61 -16.25
CA LYS A 228 4.28 -10.29 -17.04
C LYS A 228 5.48 -9.39 -17.35
N GLN A 229 5.27 -8.08 -17.51
CA GLN A 229 6.31 -7.09 -17.77
C GLN A 229 7.40 -7.07 -16.70
N TYR A 230 7.10 -7.50 -15.47
CA TYR A 230 8.09 -7.56 -14.39
C TYR A 230 9.24 -8.52 -14.70
N ASP A 231 8.94 -9.66 -15.34
CA ASP A 231 9.90 -10.72 -15.65
C ASP A 231 10.37 -10.69 -17.12
N GLU A 232 9.84 -9.76 -17.94
CA GLU A 232 10.26 -9.56 -19.32
C GLU A 232 11.66 -8.94 -19.41
N GLU A 233 12.37 -9.23 -20.50
CA GLU A 233 13.70 -8.70 -20.79
C GLU A 233 13.67 -7.56 -21.84
N GLY A 234 14.73 -6.75 -21.85
CA GLY A 234 14.91 -5.68 -22.83
C GLY A 234 13.80 -4.62 -22.78
N ASN A 235 13.35 -4.17 -23.96
CA ASN A 235 12.44 -3.03 -24.07
C ASN A 235 11.06 -3.27 -23.45
N LYS A 236 10.61 -4.52 -23.34
CA LYS A 236 9.29 -4.88 -22.77
C LYS A 236 9.27 -4.94 -21.23
N SER A 237 10.45 -4.97 -20.61
CA SER A 237 10.59 -5.04 -19.15
C SER A 237 10.03 -3.79 -18.47
N LEU A 238 9.14 -3.93 -17.48
CA LEU A 238 8.76 -2.84 -16.57
C LEU A 238 8.83 -3.38 -15.14
N LEU A 239 9.71 -2.82 -14.31
CA LEU A 239 9.92 -3.28 -12.94
C LEU A 239 8.85 -2.67 -12.02
N ILE A 240 7.61 -3.11 -12.24
CA ILE A 240 6.39 -2.65 -11.55
C ILE A 240 5.77 -3.85 -10.83
N SER A 241 5.60 -3.72 -9.51
CA SER A 241 5.01 -4.75 -8.66
C SER A 241 3.81 -4.15 -7.91
N PRO A 242 2.62 -4.13 -8.54
CA PRO A 242 1.48 -3.35 -8.04
C PRO A 242 1.08 -3.70 -6.61
N GLY A 243 1.04 -2.69 -5.74
CA GLY A 243 0.40 -2.71 -4.42
C GLY A 243 -0.87 -1.86 -4.40
N ALA A 244 -1.35 -1.50 -3.21
CA ALA A 244 -2.60 -0.76 -3.03
C ALA A 244 -2.58 0.61 -3.70
N LEU A 245 -1.46 1.33 -3.63
CA LEU A 245 -1.33 2.66 -4.25
C LEU A 245 -1.35 2.55 -5.78
N ASP A 246 -0.65 1.56 -6.35
CA ASP A 246 -0.69 1.28 -7.78
C ASP A 246 -2.12 0.92 -8.22
N MET A 247 -2.80 0.04 -7.46
CA MET A 247 -4.20 -0.32 -7.69
C MET A 247 -5.16 0.84 -7.46
N ALA A 248 -4.77 1.92 -6.77
CA ALA A 248 -5.61 3.11 -6.64
C ALA A 248 -5.40 4.09 -7.81
N GLY A 249 -4.31 3.96 -8.57
CA GLY A 249 -3.99 4.86 -9.69
C GLY A 249 -2.63 5.55 -9.55
N LEU A 250 -1.86 5.29 -8.49
CA LEU A 250 -0.52 5.83 -8.31
C LEU A 250 0.54 4.75 -8.58
N ILE A 251 0.90 4.56 -9.84
CA ILE A 251 1.88 3.56 -10.28
C ILE A 251 3.30 4.04 -9.97
N ILE A 252 4.12 3.18 -9.36
CA ILE A 252 5.50 3.51 -9.02
C ILE A 252 6.48 2.83 -10.00
N THR A 253 7.30 3.65 -10.65
CA THR A 253 8.45 3.19 -11.45
C THR A 253 9.75 3.49 -10.71
N VAL A 254 10.69 2.56 -10.74
CA VAL A 254 11.97 2.69 -10.01
C VAL A 254 13.19 2.83 -10.92
N ARG A 255 13.02 2.59 -12.22
CA ARG A 255 14.03 2.81 -13.26
C ARG A 255 13.58 3.98 -14.14
N GLU A 256 14.51 4.87 -14.48
CA GLU A 256 14.20 6.02 -15.32
C GLU A 256 13.78 5.59 -16.73
N GLU A 257 14.33 4.49 -17.25
CA GLU A 257 13.91 3.89 -18.53
C GLU A 257 12.43 3.46 -18.53
N ASP A 258 11.97 2.84 -17.44
CA ASP A 258 10.57 2.40 -17.29
C ASP A 258 9.63 3.60 -17.23
N PHE A 259 9.99 4.60 -16.42
CA PHE A 259 9.25 5.86 -16.34
C PHE A 259 9.15 6.54 -17.71
N ASN A 260 10.24 6.57 -18.47
CA ASN A 260 10.28 7.23 -19.76
C ASN A 260 9.45 6.50 -20.82
N LYS A 261 9.49 5.16 -20.85
CA LYS A 261 8.85 4.38 -21.91
C LYS A 261 7.40 4.01 -21.66
N ILE A 262 6.95 3.90 -20.42
CA ILE A 262 5.56 3.48 -20.10
C ILE A 262 4.52 4.34 -20.83
N GLN A 263 3.56 3.68 -21.45
CA GLN A 263 2.42 4.27 -22.17
C GLN A 263 1.08 3.85 -21.56
N SER A 264 -0.02 4.46 -22.01
CA SER A 264 -1.37 4.10 -21.56
C SER A 264 -1.71 2.63 -21.80
N GLN A 265 -1.31 2.06 -22.95
CA GLN A 265 -1.54 0.64 -23.24
C GLN A 265 -0.83 -0.30 -22.26
N ASP A 266 0.35 0.09 -21.76
CA ASP A 266 1.05 -0.71 -20.74
C ASP A 266 0.28 -0.71 -19.42
N ILE A 267 -0.31 0.43 -19.05
CA ILE A 267 -1.12 0.59 -17.84
C ILE A 267 -2.39 -0.26 -17.92
N GLU A 268 -3.10 -0.19 -19.06
CA GLU A 268 -4.26 -1.03 -19.35
C GLU A 268 -3.92 -2.53 -19.25
N ASP A 269 -2.82 -2.94 -19.91
CA ASP A 269 -2.37 -4.33 -19.89
C ASP A 269 -1.98 -4.78 -18.48
N ILE A 270 -1.24 -3.97 -17.71
CA ILE A 270 -0.87 -4.26 -16.32
C ILE A 270 -2.13 -4.46 -15.46
N TYR A 271 -3.07 -3.52 -15.47
CA TYR A 271 -4.29 -3.65 -14.67
C TYR A 271 -5.13 -4.85 -15.09
N SER A 272 -5.28 -5.07 -16.40
CA SER A 272 -6.00 -6.23 -16.91
C SER A 272 -5.40 -7.52 -16.35
N GLN A 273 -4.08 -7.65 -16.28
CA GLN A 273 -3.40 -8.85 -15.79
C GLN A 273 -3.58 -9.06 -14.28
N VAL A 274 -3.47 -7.99 -13.48
CA VAL A 274 -3.41 -8.14 -12.01
C VAL A 274 -4.74 -7.96 -11.30
N SER A 275 -5.69 -7.24 -11.88
CA SER A 275 -7.03 -7.04 -11.34
C SER A 275 -7.90 -8.26 -11.59
N MET A 276 -8.66 -8.68 -10.58
CA MET A 276 -9.65 -9.73 -10.73
C MET A 276 -11.01 -9.10 -11.07
N PRO A 277 -11.61 -9.45 -12.22
CA PRO A 277 -12.95 -8.98 -12.55
C PRO A 277 -13.99 -9.43 -11.53
N ILE A 278 -14.91 -8.52 -11.23
CA ILE A 278 -16.07 -8.76 -10.38
C ILE A 278 -17.28 -8.90 -11.31
N ILE A 279 -18.13 -9.89 -11.05
CA ILE A 279 -19.35 -10.18 -11.83
C ILE A 279 -20.49 -9.33 -11.29
#